data_AF-A0A7K2J2K2-F1
#
_entry.id   AF-A0A7K2J2K2-F1
#
_cell.length_a   1.000
_cell.length_b   1.000
_cell.length_c   1.000
_cell.angle_alpha   90.00
_cell.angle_beta   90.00
_cell.angle_gamma   90.00
#
_symmetry.space_group_name_H-M   'P 1'
#
loop_
_entity.id
_entity.type
_entity.pdbx_description
1 polymer ?
#
loop_
_entity_poly.entity_id
_entity_poly.type
_entity_poly.pdbx_seq_one_letter_code
_entity_poly.pdbx_strand_id
1 'polypeptide(L)'
;MTDNARARKLADRIQVVVAETLDRRIKDPRLGFVTITDARVTGDLREATVFYTVYGDDEERAASAAALESAKGVLRSEVGRQTGVRFTPTLAFVPDALPDNARTIEDLLDKARAKDAEVRQVSTGATYAGDADPYRKPEDEDESDGPSEKNEGPASA
;
A
#
# COMPACT_ATOMS: atom_id res chain seq x y z
N MET A 1 3.58 -37.39 -2.71
CA MET A 1 3.41 -35.92 -2.63
C MET A 1 2.34 -35.64 -1.59
N THR A 2 2.65 -35.88 -0.32
CA THR A 2 1.61 -36.27 0.66
C THR A 2 1.60 -35.32 1.87
N ASP A 3 0.45 -35.15 2.50
CA ASP A 3 0.14 -34.31 3.68
C ASP A 3 0.23 -32.78 3.57
N ASN A 4 0.74 -32.19 2.48
CA ASN A 4 0.73 -30.71 2.31
C ASN A 4 -0.70 -30.11 2.36
N ALA A 5 -1.71 -30.82 1.83
CA ALA A 5 -3.11 -30.41 1.92
C ALA A 5 -3.71 -30.53 3.33
N ARG A 6 -3.17 -31.42 4.17
CA ARG A 6 -3.58 -31.59 5.57
C ARG A 6 -2.95 -30.51 6.46
N ALA A 7 -1.67 -30.21 6.23
CA ALA A 7 -0.97 -29.10 6.86
C ALA A 7 -1.69 -27.77 6.60
N ARG A 8 -2.08 -27.49 5.35
CA ARG A 8 -2.88 -26.29 4.99
C ARG A 8 -4.21 -26.22 5.72
N LYS A 9 -5.04 -27.26 5.66
CA LYS A 9 -6.34 -27.29 6.38
C LYS A 9 -6.20 -27.11 7.89
N LEU A 10 -5.11 -27.63 8.48
CA LEU A 10 -4.82 -27.43 9.90
C LEU A 10 -4.33 -26.00 10.18
N ALA A 11 -3.51 -25.42 9.30
CA ALA A 11 -3.07 -24.02 9.37
C ALA A 11 -4.25 -23.06 9.31
N ASP A 12 -5.13 -23.17 8.30
CA ASP A 12 -6.34 -22.35 8.15
C ASP A 12 -7.19 -22.40 9.43
N ARG A 13 -7.34 -23.60 10.02
CA ARG A 13 -8.10 -23.79 11.25
C ARG A 13 -7.39 -23.22 12.48
N ILE A 14 -6.06 -23.33 12.58
CA ILE A 14 -5.26 -22.71 13.65
C ILE A 14 -5.40 -21.19 13.59
N GLN A 15 -5.30 -20.58 12.41
CA GLN A 15 -5.44 -19.14 12.23
C GLN A 15 -6.77 -18.62 12.82
N VAL A 16 -7.89 -19.23 12.42
CA VAL A 16 -9.23 -18.86 12.91
C VAL A 16 -9.35 -19.08 14.42
N VAL A 17 -8.92 -20.23 14.94
CA VAL A 17 -9.04 -20.53 16.37
C VAL A 17 -8.18 -19.59 17.23
N VAL A 18 -6.96 -19.27 16.80
CA VAL A 18 -6.08 -18.34 17.53
C VAL A 18 -6.68 -16.94 17.53
N ALA A 19 -7.17 -16.45 16.40
CA ALA A 19 -7.84 -15.14 16.29
C ALA A 19 -9.09 -15.05 17.20
N GLU A 20 -10.00 -16.04 17.13
CA GLU A 20 -11.18 -16.08 18.00
C GLU A 20 -10.84 -16.19 19.50
N THR A 21 -9.74 -16.86 19.84
CA THR A 21 -9.33 -17.05 21.23
C THR A 21 -8.67 -15.80 21.81
N LEU A 22 -7.91 -15.06 21.00
CA LEU A 22 -7.37 -13.75 21.36
C LEU A 22 -8.50 -12.79 21.70
N ASP A 23 -9.41 -12.54 20.74
CA ASP A 23 -10.55 -11.64 20.89
C ASP A 23 -11.43 -11.96 22.11
N ARG A 24 -11.78 -13.25 22.31
CA ARG A 24 -12.78 -13.63 23.32
C ARG A 24 -12.22 -13.94 24.71
N ARG A 25 -10.97 -14.38 24.83
CA ARG A 25 -10.43 -14.91 26.11
C ARG A 25 -9.18 -14.24 26.63
N ILE A 26 -8.39 -13.57 25.79
CA ILE A 26 -7.12 -12.98 26.22
C ILE A 26 -7.33 -11.49 26.49
N LYS A 27 -7.42 -11.16 27.77
CA LYS A 27 -7.55 -9.78 28.27
C LYS A 27 -6.28 -9.35 29.00
N ASP A 28 -5.13 -9.54 28.37
CA ASP A 28 -3.85 -9.07 28.89
C ASP A 28 -3.70 -7.57 28.57
N PRO A 29 -3.52 -6.67 29.54
CA PRO A 29 -3.38 -5.23 29.28
C PRO A 29 -2.13 -4.86 28.47
N ARG A 30 -1.18 -5.79 28.29
CA ARG A 30 0.02 -5.63 27.44
C ARG A 30 -0.21 -6.03 25.99
N LEU A 31 -1.35 -6.66 25.68
CA LEU A 31 -1.71 -7.04 24.32
C LEU A 31 -2.33 -5.82 23.64
N GLY A 32 -1.60 -5.21 22.71
CA GLY A 32 -2.12 -4.15 21.85
C GLY A 32 -3.15 -4.66 20.83
N PHE A 33 -3.43 -3.87 19.80
CA PHE A 33 -4.35 -4.30 18.74
C PHE A 33 -3.64 -5.29 17.78
N VAL A 34 -3.66 -6.57 18.18
CA VAL A 34 -3.03 -7.69 17.47
C VAL A 34 -3.97 -8.29 16.42
N THR A 35 -3.49 -8.43 15.18
CA THR A 35 -4.22 -9.12 14.09
C THR A 35 -3.42 -10.33 13.62
N ILE A 36 -4.05 -11.48 13.43
CA ILE A 36 -3.41 -12.70 12.90
C ILE A 36 -3.52 -12.73 11.38
N THR A 37 -2.39 -12.65 10.67
CA THR A 37 -2.36 -12.52 9.20
C THR A 37 -2.29 -13.85 8.46
N ASP A 38 -1.52 -14.81 8.96
CA ASP A 38 -1.30 -16.13 8.33
C ASP A 38 -0.97 -17.19 9.40
N ALA A 39 -1.10 -18.46 9.07
CA ALA A 39 -0.56 -19.56 9.85
C ALA A 39 0.08 -20.60 8.92
N ARG A 40 1.18 -21.21 9.34
CA ARG A 40 1.87 -22.26 8.59
C ARG A 40 2.19 -23.43 9.49
N VAL A 41 1.95 -24.64 9.01
CA VAL A 41 2.18 -25.88 9.74
C VAL A 41 3.23 -26.70 9.00
N THR A 42 4.16 -27.32 9.74
CA THR A 42 5.18 -28.21 9.17
C THR A 42 4.55 -29.46 8.54
N GLY A 43 5.25 -30.09 7.59
CA GLY A 43 4.72 -31.27 6.88
C GLY A 43 4.43 -32.48 7.79
N ASP A 44 5.05 -32.54 8.97
CA ASP A 44 4.83 -33.57 10.00
C ASP A 44 3.78 -33.18 11.05
N LEU A 45 3.17 -31.99 10.92
CA LEU A 45 2.14 -31.43 11.80
C LEU A 45 2.58 -31.24 13.27
N ARG A 46 3.88 -31.12 13.55
CA ARG A 46 4.40 -30.92 14.91
C ARG A 46 4.56 -29.46 15.32
N GLU A 47 4.80 -28.58 14.37
CA GLU A 47 5.04 -27.15 14.62
C GLU A 47 4.11 -26.30 13.77
N ALA A 48 3.65 -25.19 14.35
CA ALA A 48 2.82 -24.21 13.68
C ALA A 48 3.33 -22.79 13.98
N THR A 49 3.71 -22.07 12.93
CA THR A 49 4.09 -20.66 12.99
C THR A 49 2.87 -19.81 12.68
N VAL A 50 2.50 -18.94 13.63
CA VAL A 50 1.40 -17.98 13.49
C VAL A 50 2.02 -16.60 13.24
N PHE A 51 1.61 -15.98 12.13
CA PHE A 51 2.05 -14.64 11.73
C PHE A 51 1.04 -13.62 12.24
N TYR A 52 1.54 -12.50 12.78
CA TYR A 52 0.69 -11.46 13.37
C TYR A 52 1.25 -10.06 13.12
N THR A 53 0.37 -9.08 13.04
CA THR A 53 0.71 -7.67 13.13
C THR A 53 0.27 -7.09 14.46
N VAL A 54 0.95 -6.04 14.91
CA VAL A 54 0.52 -5.21 16.04
C VAL A 54 0.39 -3.79 15.50
N TYR A 55 -0.78 -3.19 15.66
CA TYR A 55 -0.93 -1.76 15.45
C TYR A 55 -0.46 -1.04 16.71
N GLY A 56 0.59 -0.22 16.58
CA GLY A 56 1.23 0.47 17.70
C GLY A 56 2.66 0.93 17.39
N ASP A 57 3.37 1.35 18.44
CA ASP A 57 4.82 1.60 18.42
C ASP A 57 5.65 0.33 18.73
N ASP A 58 6.97 0.46 18.80
CA ASP A 58 7.89 -0.65 19.03
C ASP A 58 7.87 -1.18 20.49
N GLU A 59 7.44 -0.37 21.46
CA GLU A 59 7.22 -0.82 22.84
C GLU A 59 5.93 -1.66 22.92
N GLU A 60 4.85 -1.21 22.28
CA GLU A 60 3.59 -1.97 22.17
C GLU A 60 3.76 -3.28 21.39
N ARG A 61 4.59 -3.29 20.34
CA ARG A 61 4.99 -4.50 19.60
C ARG A 61 5.72 -5.49 20.52
N ALA A 62 6.70 -5.03 21.30
CA ALA A 62 7.45 -5.87 22.23
C ALA A 62 6.57 -6.40 23.39
N ALA A 63 5.72 -5.55 23.95
CA ALA A 63 4.76 -5.92 24.99
C ALA A 63 3.76 -6.99 24.49
N SER A 64 3.23 -6.81 23.28
CA SER A 64 2.31 -7.75 22.64
C SER A 64 2.97 -9.09 22.34
N ALA A 65 4.24 -9.09 21.90
CA ALA A 65 5.01 -10.32 21.70
C ALA A 65 5.16 -11.12 23.01
N ALA A 66 5.48 -10.44 24.13
CA ALA A 66 5.56 -11.07 25.44
C ALA A 66 4.20 -11.57 25.96
N ALA A 67 3.11 -10.87 25.66
CA ALA A 67 1.75 -11.29 25.99
C ALA A 67 1.33 -12.55 25.18
N LEU A 68 1.62 -12.60 23.88
CA LEU A 68 1.39 -13.78 23.03
C LEU A 68 2.18 -15.01 23.51
N GLU A 69 3.45 -14.82 23.87
CA GLU A 69 4.28 -15.90 24.42
C GLU A 69 3.72 -16.41 25.76
N SER A 70 3.29 -15.50 26.64
CA SER A 70 2.61 -15.84 27.91
C SER A 70 1.31 -16.62 27.67
N ALA A 71 0.55 -16.25 26.63
CA ALA A 71 -0.72 -16.89 26.28
C ALA A 71 -0.57 -18.21 25.50
N LYS A 72 0.64 -18.58 25.06
CA LYS A 72 0.92 -19.75 24.20
C LYS A 72 0.29 -21.05 24.72
N GLY A 73 0.34 -21.30 26.03
CA GLY A 73 -0.25 -22.50 26.65
C GLY A 73 -1.78 -22.54 26.54
N VAL A 74 -2.45 -21.40 26.71
CA VAL A 74 -3.91 -21.27 26.58
C VAL A 74 -4.32 -21.41 25.12
N LEU A 75 -3.64 -20.68 24.22
CA LEU A 75 -3.88 -20.74 22.78
C LEU A 75 -3.70 -22.16 22.24
N ARG A 76 -2.61 -22.84 22.59
CA ARG A 76 -2.38 -24.24 22.19
C ARG A 76 -3.45 -25.18 22.72
N SER A 77 -3.87 -25.03 23.97
CA SER A 77 -4.93 -25.86 24.56
C SER A 77 -6.26 -25.69 23.83
N GLU A 78 -6.62 -24.46 23.47
CA GLU A 78 -7.85 -24.14 22.76
C GLU A 78 -7.80 -24.59 21.29
N VAL A 79 -6.65 -24.46 20.62
CA VAL A 79 -6.40 -25.07 19.29
C VAL A 79 -6.63 -26.58 19.33
N GLY A 80 -6.06 -27.29 20.31
CA GLY A 80 -6.28 -28.73 20.47
C GLY A 80 -7.77 -29.07 20.63
N ARG A 81 -8.47 -28.32 21.50
CA ARG A 81 -9.90 -28.49 21.77
C ARG A 81 -10.79 -28.26 20.55
N GLN A 82 -10.50 -27.25 19.73
CA GLN A 82 -11.33 -26.87 18.57
C GLN A 82 -10.96 -27.58 17.26
N THR A 83 -9.77 -28.16 17.15
CA THR A 83 -9.32 -28.91 15.95
C THR A 83 -9.50 -30.42 16.10
N GLY A 84 -9.58 -30.96 17.32
CA GLY A 84 -9.72 -32.39 17.57
C GLY A 84 -8.50 -33.23 17.18
N VAL A 85 -7.33 -32.60 16.98
CA VAL A 85 -6.10 -33.32 16.58
C VAL A 85 -5.52 -34.13 17.74
N ARG A 86 -5.04 -35.34 17.43
CA ARG A 86 -4.37 -36.22 18.41
C ARG A 86 -3.10 -35.59 19.00
N PHE A 87 -2.37 -34.83 18.20
CA PHE A 87 -1.20 -34.09 18.61
C PHE A 87 -1.38 -32.64 18.19
N THR A 88 -1.52 -31.75 19.16
CA THR A 88 -1.59 -30.31 18.89
C THR A 88 -0.19 -29.78 18.61
N PRO A 89 0.04 -29.07 17.48
CA PRO A 89 1.33 -28.48 17.19
C PRO A 89 1.84 -27.57 18.32
N THR A 90 3.15 -27.41 18.42
CA THR A 90 3.73 -26.29 19.18
C THR A 90 3.49 -25.00 18.39
N LEU A 91 2.99 -23.96 19.06
CA LEU A 91 2.78 -22.65 18.45
C LEU A 91 4.05 -21.80 18.59
N ALA A 92 4.48 -21.19 17.49
CA ALA A 92 5.46 -20.11 17.45
C ALA A 92 4.80 -18.84 16.91
N PHE A 93 5.16 -17.67 17.42
CA PHE A 93 4.61 -16.39 16.98
C PHE A 93 5.69 -15.57 16.28
N VAL A 94 5.42 -15.10 15.07
CA VAL A 94 6.36 -14.31 14.27
C VAL A 94 5.67 -13.00 13.84
N PRO A 95 6.23 -11.82 14.13
CA PRO A 95 5.68 -10.58 13.64
C PRO A 95 5.80 -10.52 12.11
N ASP A 96 4.73 -10.10 11.46
CA ASP A 96 4.66 -9.85 10.03
C ASP A 96 5.22 -8.46 9.72
N ALA A 97 6.03 -8.35 8.65
CA ALA A 97 6.74 -7.12 8.26
C ALA A 97 5.86 -6.14 7.46
N LEU A 98 4.63 -6.53 7.10
CA LEU A 98 3.74 -5.68 6.30
C LEU A 98 3.29 -4.33 6.91
N PRO A 99 3.12 -4.11 8.23
CA PRO A 99 2.48 -2.90 8.74
C PRO A 99 3.35 -1.63 8.64
N ASP A 100 4.67 -1.75 8.47
CA ASP A 100 5.57 -0.58 8.28
C ASP A 100 5.33 0.14 6.94
N ASN A 101 4.69 -0.52 5.97
CA ASN A 101 4.30 0.09 4.70
C ASN A 101 3.23 1.17 4.88
N ALA A 102 2.37 1.11 5.90
CA ALA A 102 1.27 2.07 6.07
C ALA A 102 1.81 3.49 6.30
N ARG A 103 2.71 3.67 7.28
CA ARG A 103 3.39 4.95 7.55
C ARG A 103 4.17 5.43 6.33
N THR A 104 4.85 4.50 5.62
CA THR A 104 5.59 4.82 4.39
C THR A 104 4.67 5.34 3.28
N ILE A 105 3.47 4.79 3.14
CA ILE A 105 2.47 5.24 2.16
C ILE A 105 1.89 6.60 2.56
N GLU A 106 1.58 6.82 3.84
CA GLU A 106 1.14 8.12 4.37
C GLU A 106 2.18 9.22 4.08
N ASP A 107 3.44 8.97 4.44
CA ASP A 107 4.60 9.83 4.13
C ASP A 107 4.71 10.19 2.64
N LEU A 108 4.49 9.21 1.75
CA LEU A 108 4.55 9.40 0.31
C LEU A 108 3.35 10.20 -0.22
N LEU A 109 2.15 9.97 0.32
CA LEU A 109 0.95 10.72 -0.02
C LEU A 109 1.06 12.18 0.39
N ASP A 110 1.60 12.47 1.58
CA ASP A 110 1.80 13.85 2.04
C ASP A 110 2.90 14.58 1.26
N LYS A 111 3.99 13.89 0.91
CA LYS A 111 5.02 14.42 -0.03
C LYS A 111 4.43 14.70 -1.42
N ALA A 112 3.51 13.87 -1.92
CA ALA A 112 2.82 14.12 -3.18
C ALA A 112 1.88 15.34 -3.11
N ARG A 113 1.04 15.42 -2.06
CA ARG A 113 0.14 16.56 -1.80
C ARG A 113 0.89 17.89 -1.72
N ALA A 114 2.06 17.90 -1.07
CA ALA A 114 2.90 19.09 -0.97
C ALA A 114 3.41 19.55 -2.35
N LYS A 115 3.91 18.64 -3.18
CA LYS A 115 4.34 18.94 -4.56
C LYS A 115 3.18 19.40 -5.45
N ASP A 116 2.03 18.77 -5.36
CA ASP A 116 0.84 19.18 -6.12
C ASP A 116 0.37 20.59 -5.73
N ALA A 117 0.51 20.96 -4.45
CA ALA A 117 0.22 22.31 -3.98
C ALA A 117 1.24 23.34 -4.50
N GLU A 118 2.53 23.00 -4.51
CA GLU A 118 3.60 23.82 -5.08
C GLU A 118 3.39 24.06 -6.58
N VAL A 119 3.14 23.00 -7.37
CA VAL A 119 2.84 23.11 -8.81
C VAL A 119 1.57 23.95 -9.05
N ARG A 120 0.55 23.83 -8.19
CA ARG A 120 -0.67 24.64 -8.28
C ARG A 120 -0.40 26.13 -7.99
N GLN A 121 0.48 26.45 -7.03
CA GLN A 121 0.90 27.82 -6.76
C GLN A 121 1.72 28.42 -7.90
N VAL A 122 2.64 27.65 -8.48
CA VAL A 122 3.48 28.08 -9.62
C VAL A 122 2.64 28.27 -10.90
N SER A 123 1.55 27.51 -11.08
CA SER A 123 0.65 27.66 -12.24
C SER A 123 -0.41 28.75 -12.08
N THR A 124 -0.77 29.17 -10.85
CA THR A 124 -1.63 30.35 -10.64
C THR A 124 -0.93 31.64 -11.08
N GLY A 125 -1.20 32.07 -12.32
CA GLY A 125 -0.62 33.25 -12.94
C GLY A 125 0.41 32.96 -14.04
N ALA A 126 0.68 31.69 -14.34
CA ALA A 126 1.54 31.31 -15.46
C ALA A 126 0.81 31.47 -16.81
N THR A 127 1.36 32.30 -17.70
CA THR A 127 0.92 32.36 -19.10
C THR A 127 1.37 31.10 -19.84
N TYR A 128 0.51 30.54 -20.69
CA TYR A 128 0.87 29.42 -21.56
C TYR A 128 2.02 29.82 -22.50
N ALA A 129 2.96 28.91 -22.77
CA ALA A 129 4.18 29.18 -23.52
C ALA A 129 4.00 29.25 -25.05
N GLY A 130 2.75 29.26 -25.54
CA GLY A 130 2.41 29.38 -26.95
C GLY A 130 1.34 30.45 -27.18
N ASP A 131 1.32 31.00 -28.39
CA ASP A 131 0.34 31.99 -28.80
C ASP A 131 -1.10 31.43 -28.84
N ALA A 132 -2.07 32.33 -28.81
CA ALA A 132 -3.50 31.98 -28.72
C ALA A 132 -4.05 31.23 -29.94
N ASP A 133 -3.34 31.24 -31.07
CA ASP A 133 -3.64 30.48 -32.29
C ASP A 133 -2.40 29.65 -32.67
N PRO A 134 -2.40 28.32 -32.42
CA PRO A 134 -1.26 27.45 -32.72
C PRO A 134 -1.20 27.04 -34.20
N TYR A 135 -2.14 27.48 -35.04
CA TYR A 135 -2.22 27.07 -36.45
C TYR A 135 -1.55 28.09 -37.37
N ARG A 136 -0.72 27.58 -38.29
CA ARG A 136 -0.16 28.39 -39.37
C ARG A 136 -1.27 28.75 -40.33
N LYS A 137 -1.64 30.04 -40.38
CA LYS A 137 -2.58 30.56 -41.37
C LYS A 137 -1.98 30.37 -42.78
N PRO A 138 -2.79 29.95 -43.77
CA PRO A 138 -2.34 30.00 -45.16
C PRO A 138 -2.01 31.45 -45.52
N GLU A 139 -1.04 31.63 -46.41
CA GLU A 139 -0.76 32.95 -46.98
C GLU A 139 -1.92 33.29 -47.94
N ASP A 140 -2.55 34.46 -47.75
CA ASP A 140 -3.62 34.90 -48.63
C ASP A 140 -3.03 35.22 -50.02
N GLU A 141 -3.25 34.33 -50.99
CA GLU A 141 -2.95 34.53 -52.41
C GLU A 141 -3.96 35.53 -53.03
N ASP A 142 -3.96 36.78 -52.56
CA ASP A 142 -4.78 37.84 -53.14
C ASP A 142 -4.04 38.57 -54.27
N GLU A 143 -4.58 38.42 -55.47
CA GLU A 143 -4.13 39.03 -56.71
C GLU A 143 -4.17 40.57 -56.66
N SER A 144 -3.16 41.24 -57.22
CA SER A 144 -3.36 42.59 -57.77
C SER A 144 -2.57 42.79 -59.07
N ASP A 145 -3.33 42.81 -60.18
CA ASP A 145 -2.86 43.20 -61.50
C ASP A 145 -2.28 44.63 -61.52
N GLY A 146 -1.31 44.87 -62.42
CA GLY A 146 -0.89 46.24 -62.78
C GLY A 146 -1.84 46.89 -63.80
N PRO A 147 -1.42 47.93 -64.57
CA PRO A 147 -0.16 48.68 -64.50
C PRO A 147 -0.38 50.22 -64.40
N SER A 148 0.70 51.01 -64.33
CA SER A 148 0.65 52.46 -64.60
C SER A 148 1.77 52.90 -65.56
N GLU A 149 1.40 53.59 -66.64
CA GLU A 149 2.33 54.09 -67.66
C GLU A 149 1.93 55.51 -68.13
N LYS A 150 2.93 56.37 -68.41
CA LYS A 150 2.85 57.74 -69.01
C LYS A 150 2.30 58.83 -68.08
N ASN A 151 2.72 60.10 -68.11
CA ASN A 151 3.84 60.85 -68.75
C ASN A 151 4.04 62.16 -67.90
N GLU A 152 4.98 63.10 -68.09
CA GLU A 152 5.99 63.40 -69.13
C GLU A 152 7.23 64.13 -68.51
N GLY A 153 8.08 64.79 -69.33
CA GLY A 153 9.15 65.71 -68.88
C GLY A 153 8.69 67.15 -68.64
N PRO A 154 9.61 68.11 -68.37
CA PRO A 154 10.58 68.53 -69.40
C PRO A 154 12.03 68.80 -68.91
N ALA A 155 12.89 69.18 -69.85
CA ALA A 155 14.35 69.34 -69.69
C ALA A 155 14.81 70.80 -69.43
N SER A 156 16.14 70.99 -69.40
CA SER A 156 16.93 72.23 -69.19
C SER A 156 17.33 72.46 -67.71
N ALA A 157 18.57 72.87 -67.38
CA ALA A 157 19.66 73.41 -68.21
C ALA A 157 21.02 72.74 -67.93
#